data_AF-A0A183GTU5-F1
#
_entry.id   AF-A0A183GTU5-F1
#
_cell.length_a   1.000
_cell.length_b   1.000
_cell.length_c   1.000
_cell.angle_alpha   90.00
_cell.angle_beta   90.00
_cell.angle_gamma   90.00
#
_symmetry.space_group_name_H-M   'P 1'
#
loop_
_entity.id
_entity.type
_entity.pdbx_description
1 polymer ?
#
loop_
_entity_poly.entity_id
_entity_poly.type
_entity_poly.pdbx_seq_one_letter_code
_entity_poly.pdbx_strand_id
1 'polypeptide(L)'
;MFLEGKSPDDLLHKYTESKGLFSSIGMNLRDYLSNSAHVNMEIPESDRASYKEIKESRLFNAKSKIAPINKEKTIPRLELLSIFIGLSLVESTIQKINVKFEKISIFSDSTIALCWIQGNRRLPPIVSTLVQKISLITKRLREYIDVTFFHIPTQENVADCATRGIRKDDFINHRWWSGPIWLNIPCKSWPVKDASILCKQNADSEVEEVESYASNISEVATNPIWPTDKVSNYSKLLRIVAYSARFIRKTSKDKYLPLKGKELQTITPSTREVMDAEILDIREQQAIFKSQLLMQNKQLNVKTDTNGLYR
;
A
#
# COMPACT_ATOMS: atom_id res chain seq x y z
N MET A 1 -10.19 25.35 -19.64
CA MET A 1 -10.91 25.38 -18.36
C MET A 1 -11.70 24.07 -18.18
N PHE A 2 -11.56 23.40 -17.04
CA PHE A 2 -12.32 22.18 -16.74
C PHE A 2 -13.66 22.52 -16.10
N LEU A 3 -14.74 22.01 -16.66
CA LEU A 3 -16.10 22.18 -16.15
C LEU A 3 -16.55 20.90 -15.45
N GLU A 4 -16.57 20.94 -14.12
CA GLU A 4 -17.22 19.94 -13.27
C GLU A 4 -18.58 20.45 -12.80
N GLY A 5 -19.59 19.60 -12.87
CA GLY A 5 -20.96 20.02 -12.64
C GLY A 5 -21.93 18.87 -12.47
N LYS A 6 -23.12 19.23 -11.98
CA LYS A 6 -24.12 18.27 -11.53
C LYS A 6 -24.96 17.72 -12.68
N SER A 7 -25.22 18.52 -13.71
CA SER A 7 -25.99 18.14 -14.88
C SER A 7 -25.39 18.77 -16.14
N PRO A 8 -25.75 18.28 -17.34
CA PRO A 8 -25.41 18.95 -18.58
C PRO A 8 -25.81 20.42 -18.58
N ASP A 9 -27.01 20.75 -18.08
CA ASP A 9 -27.50 22.13 -17.99
C ASP A 9 -26.66 23.00 -17.04
N ASP A 10 -26.26 22.47 -15.87
CA ASP A 10 -25.36 23.16 -14.92
C ASP A 10 -23.99 23.44 -15.56
N LEU A 11 -23.47 22.47 -16.31
CA LEU A 11 -22.20 22.61 -17.00
C LEU A 11 -22.26 23.66 -18.12
N LEU A 12 -23.36 23.68 -18.88
CA LEU A 12 -23.58 24.67 -19.94
C LEU A 12 -23.79 26.07 -19.34
N HIS A 13 -24.54 26.18 -18.24
CA HIS A 13 -24.70 27.42 -17.49
C HIS A 13 -23.34 27.94 -17.01
N LYS A 14 -22.50 27.10 -16.38
CA LYS A 14 -21.15 27.48 -15.94
C LYS A 14 -20.26 27.92 -17.10
N TYR A 15 -20.39 27.28 -18.27
CA TYR A 15 -19.73 27.74 -19.48
C TYR A 15 -20.18 29.16 -19.85
N THR A 16 -21.48 29.41 -19.98
CA THR A 16 -22.02 30.73 -20.35
C THR A 16 -21.67 31.82 -19.33
N GLU A 17 -21.81 31.51 -18.05
CA GLU A 17 -21.49 32.43 -16.94
C GLU A 17 -20.01 32.80 -16.95
N SER A 18 -19.10 31.81 -17.01
CA SER A 18 -17.66 32.06 -17.04
C SER A 18 -17.25 32.84 -18.30
N LYS A 19 -17.80 32.52 -19.47
CA LYS A 19 -17.56 33.29 -20.71
C LYS A 19 -18.00 34.74 -20.56
N GLY A 20 -19.20 34.99 -20.02
CA GLY A 20 -19.72 36.33 -19.82
C GLY A 20 -18.88 37.14 -18.84
N LEU A 21 -18.53 36.53 -17.71
CA LEU A 21 -17.75 37.16 -16.65
C LEU A 21 -16.36 37.57 -17.13
N PHE A 22 -15.66 36.69 -17.86
CA PHE A 22 -14.34 37.02 -18.41
C PHE A 22 -14.42 37.98 -19.60
N SER A 23 -15.46 37.89 -20.43
CA SER A 23 -15.68 38.85 -21.51
C SER A 23 -15.89 40.26 -20.95
N SER A 24 -16.54 40.40 -19.79
CA SER A 24 -16.78 41.70 -19.15
C SER A 24 -15.51 42.41 -18.69
N ILE A 25 -14.43 41.67 -18.42
CA ILE A 25 -13.11 42.19 -18.06
C ILE A 25 -12.14 42.21 -19.27
N GLY A 26 -12.65 42.05 -20.49
CA GLY A 26 -11.86 42.10 -21.72
C GLY A 26 -11.05 40.83 -22.01
N MET A 27 -11.36 39.71 -21.37
CA MET A 27 -10.71 38.42 -21.56
C MET A 27 -11.60 37.44 -22.32
N ASN A 28 -11.01 36.64 -23.20
CA ASN A 28 -11.72 35.59 -23.91
C ASN A 28 -11.27 34.21 -23.43
N LEU A 29 -12.06 33.58 -22.55
CA LEU A 29 -11.79 32.22 -22.10
C LEU A 29 -11.99 31.21 -23.24
N ARG A 30 -11.05 30.26 -23.34
CA ARG A 30 -11.07 29.17 -24.31
C ARG A 30 -10.62 27.87 -23.64
N ASP A 31 -10.47 26.83 -24.45
CA ASP A 31 -10.04 25.50 -24.05
C ASP A 31 -10.96 24.85 -23.00
N TYR A 32 -12.28 25.00 -23.16
CA TYR A 32 -13.25 24.36 -22.28
C TYR A 32 -13.30 22.86 -22.50
N LEU A 33 -13.42 22.12 -21.40
CA LEU A 33 -13.62 20.68 -21.40
C LEU A 33 -14.49 20.25 -20.21
N SER A 34 -15.44 19.36 -20.48
CA SER A 34 -16.34 18.76 -19.50
C SER A 34 -16.20 17.23 -19.47
N ASN A 35 -16.64 16.62 -18.37
CA ASN A 35 -16.87 15.18 -18.27
C ASN A 35 -18.05 14.68 -19.11
N SER A 36 -18.92 15.56 -19.60
CA SER A 36 -20.07 15.21 -20.43
C SER A 36 -19.78 15.39 -21.92
N ALA A 37 -19.89 14.30 -22.70
CA ALA A 37 -19.74 14.35 -24.15
C ALA A 37 -20.78 15.26 -24.81
N HIS A 38 -22.02 15.28 -24.30
CA HIS A 38 -23.09 16.17 -24.77
C HIS A 38 -22.69 17.64 -24.64
N VAL A 39 -22.22 18.04 -23.45
CA VAL A 39 -21.80 19.42 -23.17
C VAL A 39 -20.62 19.81 -24.05
N ASN A 40 -19.65 18.90 -24.24
CA ASN A 40 -18.50 19.16 -25.12
C ASN A 40 -18.92 19.41 -26.58
N MET A 41 -20.04 18.81 -27.04
CA MET A 41 -20.59 19.06 -28.38
C MET A 41 -21.37 20.38 -28.48
N GLU A 42 -21.97 20.87 -27.39
CA GLU A 42 -22.72 22.13 -27.38
C GLU A 42 -21.84 23.37 -27.23
N ILE A 43 -20.68 23.26 -26.58
CA ILE A 43 -19.70 24.35 -26.51
C ILE A 43 -19.26 24.72 -27.95
N PRO A 44 -19.14 26.00 -28.35
CA PRO A 44 -18.66 26.39 -29.68
C PRO A 44 -17.24 25.90 -29.98
N GLU A 45 -16.96 25.49 -31.23
CA GLU A 45 -15.65 24.95 -31.64
C GLU A 45 -14.48 25.89 -31.33
N SER A 46 -14.69 27.21 -31.41
CA SER A 46 -13.67 28.23 -31.09
C SER A 46 -13.23 28.24 -29.63
N ASP A 47 -14.07 27.68 -28.75
CA ASP A 47 -13.92 27.70 -27.30
C ASP A 47 -13.59 26.31 -26.73
N ARG A 48 -13.77 25.22 -27.50
CA ARG A 48 -13.45 23.86 -27.07
C ARG A 48 -11.94 23.67 -26.90
N ALA A 49 -11.55 22.85 -25.94
CA ALA A 49 -10.17 22.36 -25.86
C ALA A 49 -9.79 21.60 -27.15
N SER A 50 -8.56 21.79 -27.61
CA SER A 50 -8.08 21.30 -28.92
C SER A 50 -7.93 19.77 -29.06
N TYR A 51 -8.48 18.97 -28.15
CA TYR A 51 -8.30 17.52 -28.14
C TYR A 51 -9.22 16.86 -29.17
N LYS A 52 -8.61 16.20 -30.18
CA LYS A 52 -9.32 15.58 -31.32
C LYS A 52 -10.08 14.29 -30.97
N GLU A 53 -9.77 13.65 -29.84
CA GLU A 53 -10.49 12.47 -29.34
C GLU A 53 -11.25 12.85 -28.06
N ILE A 54 -12.58 12.83 -28.12
CA ILE A 54 -13.41 12.95 -26.94
C ILE A 54 -13.45 11.56 -26.28
N LYS A 55 -12.67 11.37 -25.21
CA LYS A 55 -12.77 10.18 -24.37
C LYS A 55 -13.80 10.43 -23.27
N GLU A 56 -14.54 9.39 -22.92
CA GLU A 56 -15.50 9.43 -21.81
C GLU A 56 -15.16 8.33 -20.82
N SER A 57 -15.10 8.68 -19.54
CA SER A 57 -14.96 7.74 -18.45
C SER A 57 -16.30 7.53 -17.76
N ARG A 58 -16.58 6.27 -17.42
CA ARG A 58 -17.78 5.86 -16.70
C ARG A 58 -17.44 4.76 -15.72
N LEU A 59 -18.12 4.77 -14.58
CA LEU A 59 -18.02 3.69 -13.61
C LEU A 59 -18.59 2.41 -14.21
N PHE A 60 -17.74 1.39 -14.32
CA PHE A 60 -18.16 0.08 -14.82
C PHE A 60 -18.55 -0.87 -13.69
N ASN A 61 -17.68 -0.98 -12.67
CA ASN A 61 -17.90 -1.85 -11.52
C ASN A 61 -17.22 -1.26 -10.29
N ALA A 62 -17.80 -1.48 -9.11
CA ALA A 62 -17.28 -1.00 -7.85
C ALA A 62 -17.39 -2.06 -6.76
N LYS A 63 -16.41 -2.07 -5.86
CA LYS A 63 -16.43 -2.92 -4.67
C LYS A 63 -15.81 -2.18 -3.51
N SER A 64 -16.60 -1.94 -2.47
CA SER A 64 -16.14 -1.41 -1.19
C SER A 64 -16.18 -2.51 -0.13
N LYS A 65 -15.29 -2.44 0.85
CA LYS A 65 -15.29 -3.35 2.01
C LYS A 65 -14.91 -2.57 3.27
N ILE A 66 -15.79 -2.62 4.26
CA ILE A 66 -15.57 -1.98 5.55
C ILE A 66 -14.51 -2.76 6.34
N ALA A 67 -13.57 -2.04 6.95
CA ALA A 67 -12.58 -2.65 7.82
C ALA A 67 -13.27 -3.20 9.09
N PRO A 68 -12.99 -4.45 9.51
CA PRO A 68 -13.55 -4.99 10.75
C PRO A 68 -13.09 -4.18 11.96
N ILE A 69 -14.02 -3.80 12.84
CA ILE A 69 -13.79 -2.94 14.02
C ILE A 69 -12.83 -3.60 15.01
N ASN A 70 -12.79 -4.94 15.05
CA ASN A 70 -12.13 -5.70 16.13
C ASN A 70 -10.66 -6.02 15.86
N LYS A 71 -10.03 -5.41 14.85
CA LYS A 71 -8.61 -5.62 14.52
C LYS A 71 -7.94 -4.30 14.18
N GLU A 72 -6.94 -3.90 14.97
CA GLU A 72 -6.06 -2.79 14.62
C GLU A 72 -5.38 -3.10 13.28
N LYS A 73 -5.76 -2.35 12.25
CA LYS A 73 -5.11 -2.36 10.94
C LYS A 73 -4.46 -1.00 10.76
N THR A 74 -3.18 -0.99 10.43
CA THR A 74 -2.49 0.25 10.06
C THR A 74 -3.05 0.77 8.74
N ILE A 75 -3.07 2.10 8.57
CA ILE A 75 -3.53 2.76 7.34
C ILE A 75 -2.86 2.14 6.09
N PRO A 76 -1.54 1.93 6.03
CA PRO A 76 -0.89 1.31 4.86
C PRO A 76 -1.38 -0.11 4.53
N ARG A 77 -1.87 -0.88 5.52
CA ARG A 77 -2.44 -2.22 5.28
C ARG A 77 -3.82 -2.15 4.66
N LEU A 78 -4.61 -1.14 4.99
CA LEU A 78 -5.90 -0.90 4.37
C LEU A 78 -5.72 -0.49 2.91
N GLU A 79 -4.74 0.38 2.63
CA GLU A 79 -4.42 0.78 1.26
C GLU A 79 -4.00 -0.39 0.37
N LEU A 80 -3.10 -1.25 0.85
CA LEU A 80 -2.73 -2.48 0.13
C LEU A 80 -3.93 -3.40 -0.09
N LEU A 81 -4.83 -3.50 0.90
CA LEU A 81 -6.03 -4.33 0.77
C LEU A 81 -6.98 -3.77 -0.30
N SER A 82 -7.14 -2.45 -0.35
CA SER A 82 -7.94 -1.75 -1.37
C SER A 82 -7.39 -2.04 -2.77
N ILE A 83 -6.07 -1.91 -2.96
CA ILE A 83 -5.41 -2.23 -4.24
C ILE A 83 -5.64 -3.70 -4.61
N PHE A 84 -5.46 -4.63 -3.66
CA PHE A 84 -5.71 -6.06 -3.90
C PHE A 84 -7.16 -6.34 -4.32
N ILE A 85 -8.14 -5.73 -3.66
CA ILE A 85 -9.56 -5.88 -3.99
C ILE A 85 -9.85 -5.32 -5.39
N GLY A 86 -9.34 -4.12 -5.70
CA GLY A 86 -9.49 -3.49 -7.02
C GLY A 86 -8.92 -4.36 -8.14
N LEU A 87 -7.68 -4.85 -7.98
CA LEU A 87 -7.04 -5.76 -8.92
C LEU A 87 -7.80 -7.07 -9.12
N SER A 88 -8.27 -7.68 -8.04
CA SER A 88 -9.07 -8.90 -8.10
C SER A 88 -10.39 -8.68 -8.85
N LEU A 89 -10.99 -7.49 -8.69
CA LEU A 89 -12.20 -7.09 -9.41
C LEU A 89 -11.92 -6.92 -10.91
N VAL A 90 -10.81 -6.25 -11.26
CA VAL A 90 -10.37 -6.08 -12.65
C VAL A 90 -10.15 -7.44 -13.31
N GLU A 91 -9.39 -8.34 -12.68
CA GLU A 91 -9.13 -9.68 -13.20
C GLU A 91 -10.43 -10.47 -13.42
N SER A 92 -11.33 -10.50 -12.42
CA SER A 92 -12.62 -11.17 -12.58
C SER A 92 -13.50 -10.53 -13.65
N THR A 93 -13.39 -9.23 -13.86
CA THR A 93 -14.20 -8.48 -14.84
C THR A 93 -13.74 -8.82 -16.25
N ILE A 94 -12.42 -8.78 -16.49
CA ILE A 94 -11.83 -9.11 -17.79
C ILE A 94 -12.11 -10.57 -18.17
N GLN A 95 -12.04 -11.51 -17.22
CA GLN A 95 -12.32 -12.93 -17.49
C GLN A 95 -13.78 -13.20 -17.88
N LYS A 96 -14.72 -12.37 -17.44
CA LYS A 96 -16.16 -12.59 -17.65
C LYS A 96 -16.72 -11.85 -18.85
N ILE A 97 -16.02 -10.83 -19.32
CA ILE A 97 -16.52 -9.94 -20.36
C ILE A 97 -15.73 -10.17 -21.63
N ASN A 98 -16.44 -10.38 -22.73
CA ASN A 98 -15.83 -10.57 -24.04
C ASN A 98 -15.45 -9.22 -24.70
N VAL A 99 -14.63 -8.44 -24.01
CA VAL A 99 -14.14 -7.13 -24.48
C VAL A 99 -12.61 -7.09 -24.35
N LYS A 100 -11.93 -6.61 -25.39
CA LYS A 100 -10.49 -6.40 -25.37
C LYS A 100 -10.19 -5.05 -24.73
N PHE A 101 -9.35 -5.05 -23.70
CA PHE A 101 -8.86 -3.83 -23.07
C PHE A 101 -7.48 -3.51 -23.64
N GLU A 102 -7.27 -2.25 -24.02
CA GLU A 102 -5.98 -1.78 -24.53
C GLU A 102 -4.94 -1.63 -23.41
N LYS A 103 -5.38 -1.13 -22.25
CA LYS A 103 -4.51 -0.80 -21.11
C LYS A 103 -5.26 -0.90 -19.78
N ILE A 104 -4.53 -1.26 -18.73
CA ILE A 104 -4.97 -1.20 -17.34
C ILE A 104 -4.10 -0.18 -16.60
N SER A 105 -4.72 0.88 -16.10
CA SER A 105 -4.07 1.88 -15.25
C SER A 105 -4.62 1.77 -13.84
N ILE A 106 -3.74 1.57 -12.85
CA ILE A 106 -4.11 1.42 -11.44
C ILE A 106 -3.66 2.68 -10.71
N PHE A 107 -4.60 3.37 -10.07
CA PHE A 107 -4.34 4.62 -9.36
C PHE A 107 -4.47 4.43 -7.84
N SER A 108 -3.53 5.00 -7.08
CA SER A 108 -3.63 5.10 -5.62
C SER A 108 -2.94 6.38 -5.16
N ASP A 109 -3.41 6.98 -4.08
CA ASP A 109 -2.75 8.10 -3.40
C ASP A 109 -1.79 7.62 -2.29
N SER A 110 -1.73 6.31 -2.03
CA SER A 110 -0.83 5.74 -1.04
C SER A 110 0.56 5.46 -1.62
N THR A 111 1.46 6.44 -1.52
CA THR A 111 2.87 6.27 -1.89
C THR A 111 3.51 5.07 -1.20
N ILE A 112 3.24 4.85 0.09
CA ILE A 112 3.79 3.73 0.85
C ILE A 112 3.33 2.38 0.26
N ALA A 113 2.03 2.23 -0.02
CA ALA A 113 1.51 0.99 -0.60
C ALA A 113 2.08 0.74 -2.00
N LEU A 114 2.18 1.78 -2.82
CA LEU A 114 2.79 1.71 -4.15
C LEU A 114 4.25 1.28 -4.07
N CYS A 115 5.04 1.86 -3.18
CA CYS A 115 6.46 1.51 -3.04
C CYS A 115 6.71 0.14 -2.44
N TRP A 116 5.80 -0.37 -1.59
CA TRP A 116 5.83 -1.77 -1.19
C TRP A 116 5.53 -2.74 -2.34
N ILE A 117 4.68 -2.35 -3.29
CA ILE A 117 4.38 -3.15 -4.47
C ILE A 117 5.54 -3.13 -5.48
N GLN A 118 6.18 -1.98 -5.67
CA GLN A 118 7.26 -1.80 -6.65
C GLN A 118 8.65 -2.20 -6.12
N GLY A 119 8.84 -2.18 -4.80
CA GLY A 119 10.14 -2.37 -4.17
C GLY A 119 10.46 -3.83 -3.83
N ASN A 120 11.75 -4.13 -3.72
CA ASN A 120 12.27 -5.44 -3.29
C ASN A 120 12.64 -5.45 -1.80
N ARG A 121 12.03 -4.59 -0.99
CA ARG A 121 12.35 -4.44 0.43
C ARG A 121 11.78 -5.59 1.24
N ARG A 122 12.42 -5.83 2.39
CA ARG A 122 11.92 -6.80 3.37
C ARG A 122 10.69 -6.23 4.08
N LEU A 123 9.55 -6.90 3.94
CA LEU A 123 8.26 -6.46 4.49
C LEU A 123 7.78 -7.41 5.58
N PRO A 124 6.97 -6.94 6.56
CA PRO A 124 6.32 -7.80 7.53
C PRO A 124 5.51 -8.92 6.84
N PRO A 125 5.43 -10.15 7.38
CA PRO A 125 4.87 -11.32 6.68
C PRO A 125 3.47 -11.10 6.10
N ILE A 126 2.58 -10.40 6.81
CA ILE A 126 1.22 -10.09 6.35
C ILE A 126 1.21 -9.11 5.18
N VAL A 127 2.10 -8.11 5.20
CA VAL A 127 2.27 -7.13 4.11
C VAL A 127 2.88 -7.85 2.90
N SER A 128 3.93 -8.64 3.13
CA SER A 128 4.58 -9.48 2.10
C SER A 128 3.59 -10.39 1.40
N THR A 129 2.70 -11.06 2.16
CA THR A 129 1.66 -11.93 1.58
C THR A 129 0.71 -11.17 0.65
N LEU A 130 0.29 -9.95 1.04
CA LEU A 130 -0.59 -9.12 0.20
C LEU A 130 0.14 -8.62 -1.06
N VAL A 131 1.38 -8.15 -0.91
CA VAL A 131 2.22 -7.73 -2.04
C VAL A 131 2.45 -8.88 -3.01
N GLN A 132 2.73 -10.09 -2.53
CA GLN A 132 2.87 -11.28 -3.39
C GLN A 132 1.58 -11.59 -4.15
N LYS A 133 0.41 -11.50 -3.50
CA LYS A 133 -0.89 -11.71 -4.17
C LYS A 133 -1.14 -10.66 -5.26
N ILE A 134 -0.88 -9.39 -4.96
CA ILE A 134 -0.96 -8.29 -5.92
C ILE A 134 -0.01 -8.53 -7.11
N SER A 135 1.23 -8.91 -6.83
CA SER A 135 2.24 -9.21 -7.84
C SER A 135 1.83 -10.38 -8.74
N LEU A 136 1.21 -11.42 -8.19
CA LEU A 136 0.75 -12.58 -8.97
C LEU A 136 -0.37 -12.19 -9.93
N ILE A 137 -1.40 -11.47 -9.45
CA ILE A 137 -2.50 -10.97 -10.30
C ILE A 137 -1.93 -10.05 -11.38
N THR A 138 -1.08 -9.11 -10.99
CA THR A 138 -0.44 -8.17 -11.93
C THR A 138 0.35 -8.90 -13.00
N LYS A 139 1.13 -9.93 -12.63
CA LYS A 139 1.90 -10.73 -13.58
C LYS A 139 0.99 -11.40 -14.61
N ARG A 140 -0.11 -12.03 -14.15
CA ARG A 140 -1.09 -12.66 -15.05
C ARG A 140 -1.71 -11.64 -16.00
N LEU A 141 -2.15 -10.49 -15.51
CA LEU A 141 -2.73 -9.43 -16.34
C LEU A 141 -1.73 -8.91 -17.40
N ARG A 142 -0.44 -8.78 -17.03
CA ARG A 142 0.64 -8.31 -17.91
C ARG A 142 0.99 -9.26 -19.06
N GLU A 143 0.53 -10.51 -19.02
CA GLU A 143 0.75 -11.46 -20.13
C GLU A 143 0.00 -11.04 -21.40
N TYR A 144 -1.05 -10.21 -21.28
CA TYR A 144 -1.90 -9.84 -22.41
C TYR A 144 -2.30 -8.36 -22.46
N ILE A 145 -2.15 -7.59 -21.38
CA ILE A 145 -2.49 -6.16 -21.35
C ILE A 145 -1.40 -5.37 -20.62
N ASP A 146 -1.10 -4.15 -21.09
CA ASP A 146 -0.20 -3.23 -20.37
C ASP A 146 -0.81 -2.84 -19.01
N VAL A 147 -0.08 -3.08 -17.92
CA VAL A 147 -0.51 -2.76 -16.54
C VAL A 147 0.49 -1.81 -15.89
N THR A 148 0.04 -0.56 -15.69
CA THR A 148 0.83 0.49 -15.05
C THR A 148 0.20 0.93 -13.72
N PHE A 149 1.04 1.18 -12.72
CA PHE A 149 0.62 1.74 -11.43
C PHE A 149 1.01 3.21 -11.37
N PHE A 150 0.08 4.04 -10.90
CA PHE A 150 0.22 5.48 -10.82
C PHE A 150 -0.12 5.97 -9.41
N HIS A 151 0.72 6.89 -8.92
CA HIS A 151 0.36 7.74 -7.81
C HIS A 151 -0.52 8.90 -8.28
N ILE A 152 -1.58 9.19 -7.54
CA ILE A 152 -2.42 10.39 -7.71
C ILE A 152 -2.49 11.20 -6.41
N PRO A 153 -2.72 12.52 -6.46
CA PRO A 153 -3.05 13.30 -5.27
C PRO A 153 -4.32 12.75 -4.58
N THR A 154 -4.37 12.80 -3.25
CA THR A 154 -5.53 12.34 -2.45
C THR A 154 -6.83 13.02 -2.86
N GLN A 155 -6.80 14.30 -3.26
CA GLN A 155 -7.98 15.04 -3.72
C GLN A 155 -8.53 14.50 -5.05
N GLU A 156 -7.70 13.85 -5.85
CA GLU A 156 -8.08 13.23 -7.11
C GLU A 156 -8.57 11.79 -6.93
N ASN A 157 -8.39 11.19 -5.74
CA ASN A 157 -8.83 9.84 -5.43
C ASN A 157 -10.34 9.79 -5.18
N VAL A 158 -11.10 9.56 -6.25
CA VAL A 158 -12.57 9.48 -6.19
C VAL A 158 -13.05 8.27 -5.39
N ALA A 159 -12.23 7.23 -5.20
CA ALA A 159 -12.64 6.04 -4.48
C ALA A 159 -12.84 6.26 -2.98
N ASP A 160 -12.27 7.33 -2.42
CA ASP A 160 -12.44 7.71 -1.03
C ASP A 160 -13.89 8.05 -0.68
N CYS A 161 -14.72 8.49 -1.64
CA CYS A 161 -16.13 8.76 -1.34
C CYS A 161 -16.89 7.49 -0.91
N ALA A 162 -16.45 6.32 -1.40
CA ALA A 162 -17.04 5.02 -1.06
C ALA A 162 -16.61 4.50 0.32
N THR A 163 -15.58 5.09 0.93
CA THR A 163 -15.07 4.71 2.26
C THR A 163 -15.37 5.75 3.34
N ARG A 164 -15.33 7.04 3.00
CA ARG A 164 -15.59 8.17 3.92
C ARG A 164 -17.08 8.56 4.00
N GLY A 165 -17.88 8.14 3.02
CA GLY A 165 -19.30 8.49 2.93
C GLY A 165 -19.53 9.85 2.27
N ILE A 166 -20.71 9.99 1.67
CA ILE A 166 -21.15 11.19 0.95
C ILE A 166 -22.65 11.39 1.17
N ARG A 167 -23.10 12.66 1.22
CA ARG A 167 -24.52 12.99 1.36
C ARG A 167 -25.27 12.58 0.09
N LYS A 168 -26.53 12.17 0.24
CA LYS A 168 -27.36 11.65 -0.86
C LYS A 168 -27.44 12.64 -2.04
N ASP A 169 -27.68 13.92 -1.74
CA ASP A 169 -27.88 14.95 -2.77
C ASP A 169 -26.59 15.26 -3.56
N ASP A 170 -25.44 15.11 -2.91
CA ASP A 170 -24.13 15.28 -3.56
C ASP A 170 -23.72 14.01 -4.32
N PHE A 171 -24.20 12.83 -3.91
CA PHE A 171 -23.86 11.56 -4.54
C PHE A 171 -24.45 11.38 -5.94
N ILE A 172 -25.67 11.88 -6.18
CA ILE A 172 -26.38 11.69 -7.46
C ILE A 172 -25.53 12.16 -8.64
N ASN A 173 -24.84 13.30 -8.47
CA ASN A 173 -24.04 13.91 -9.52
C ASN A 173 -22.54 13.94 -9.18
N HIS A 174 -22.09 13.01 -8.32
CA HIS A 174 -20.71 12.96 -7.91
C HIS A 174 -19.82 12.43 -9.04
N ARG A 175 -18.57 12.92 -9.10
CA ARG A 175 -17.50 12.41 -10.00
C ARG A 175 -17.17 10.92 -9.83
N TRP A 176 -17.79 10.23 -8.87
CA TRP A 176 -17.76 8.78 -8.73
C TRP A 176 -18.31 8.06 -9.97
N TRP A 177 -19.34 8.63 -10.61
CA TRP A 177 -19.98 8.00 -11.77
C TRP A 177 -19.24 8.22 -13.08
N SER A 178 -18.68 9.43 -13.27
CA SER A 178 -18.00 9.83 -14.49
C SER A 178 -16.48 9.75 -14.40
N GLY A 179 -15.91 9.51 -13.22
CA GLY A 179 -14.49 9.70 -12.98
C GLY A 179 -14.04 11.18 -13.03
N PRO A 180 -12.76 11.45 -12.71
CA PRO A 180 -12.12 12.74 -12.91
C PRO A 180 -12.05 13.16 -14.39
N ILE A 181 -12.18 14.45 -14.68
CA ILE A 181 -12.08 14.96 -16.07
C ILE A 181 -10.74 14.62 -16.72
N TRP A 182 -9.65 14.58 -15.94
CA TRP A 182 -8.34 14.28 -16.50
C TRP A 182 -8.23 12.85 -17.08
N LEU A 183 -9.14 11.92 -16.77
CA LEU A 183 -9.17 10.62 -17.47
C LEU A 183 -9.61 10.75 -18.93
N ASN A 184 -10.30 11.83 -19.27
CA ASN A 184 -10.84 12.09 -20.61
C ASN A 184 -9.86 12.84 -21.52
N ILE A 185 -8.73 13.30 -20.98
CA ILE A 185 -7.66 13.94 -21.76
C ILE A 185 -6.50 12.97 -22.01
N PRO A 186 -5.60 13.26 -22.96
CA PRO A 186 -4.44 12.41 -23.23
C PRO A 186 -3.60 12.13 -21.98
N CYS A 187 -3.10 10.89 -21.87
CA CYS A 187 -2.36 10.40 -20.70
C CYS A 187 -1.13 11.23 -20.31
N LYS A 188 -0.55 11.97 -21.27
CA LYS A 188 0.57 12.90 -21.02
C LYS A 188 0.20 14.08 -20.12
N SER A 189 -1.09 14.42 -20.03
CA SER A 189 -1.60 15.54 -19.24
C SER A 189 -2.20 15.10 -17.90
N TRP A 190 -2.12 13.81 -17.55
CA TRP A 190 -2.66 13.31 -16.29
C TRP A 190 -1.84 13.81 -15.09
N PRO A 191 -2.47 14.16 -13.96
CA PRO A 191 -1.79 14.59 -12.73
C PRO A 191 -1.22 13.39 -11.95
N VAL A 192 -0.52 12.49 -12.65
CA VAL A 192 -0.09 11.19 -12.13
C VAL A 192 1.43 11.11 -12.09
N LYS A 193 1.97 10.27 -11.20
CA LYS A 193 3.38 9.87 -11.21
C LYS A 193 3.47 8.37 -11.38
N ASP A 194 4.31 7.88 -12.29
CA ASP A 194 4.55 6.44 -12.43
C ASP A 194 5.16 5.91 -11.12
N ALA A 195 4.52 4.89 -10.55
CA ALA A 195 4.92 4.33 -9.26
C ALA A 195 6.35 3.77 -9.30
N SER A 196 6.79 3.20 -10.42
CA SER A 196 8.14 2.64 -10.55
C SER A 196 9.22 3.73 -10.53
N ILE A 197 8.93 4.91 -11.07
CA ILE A 197 9.84 6.06 -11.06
C ILE A 197 9.84 6.71 -9.68
N LEU A 198 8.65 6.97 -9.15
CA LEU A 198 8.45 7.59 -7.84
C LEU A 198 9.15 6.81 -6.72
N CYS A 199 9.05 5.49 -6.73
CA CYS A 199 9.63 4.67 -5.69
C CYS A 199 11.15 4.44 -5.84
N LYS A 200 11.71 4.63 -7.04
CA LYS A 200 13.18 4.67 -7.23
C LYS A 200 13.77 5.95 -6.66
N GLN A 201 13.14 7.10 -6.91
CA GLN A 201 13.57 8.39 -6.35
C GLN A 201 13.53 8.39 -4.82
N ASN A 202 12.48 7.83 -4.22
CA ASN A 202 12.40 7.67 -2.76
C ASN A 202 13.37 6.61 -2.21
N ALA A 203 13.80 5.64 -3.02
CA ALA A 203 14.84 4.71 -2.61
C ALA A 203 16.16 5.45 -2.45
N ASP A 204 16.55 6.32 -3.38
CA ASP A 204 17.82 7.07 -3.28
C ASP A 204 17.82 8.05 -2.10
N SER A 205 16.68 8.67 -1.77
CA SER A 205 16.56 9.59 -0.62
C SER A 205 16.56 8.87 0.75
N GLU A 206 15.94 7.69 0.84
CA GLU A 206 15.97 6.88 2.07
C GLU A 206 17.26 6.05 2.18
N VAL A 207 17.95 5.79 1.08
CA VAL A 207 19.27 5.14 1.06
C VAL A 207 20.30 6.08 1.69
N GLU A 208 20.25 7.39 1.49
CA GLU A 208 21.13 8.32 2.25
C GLU A 208 20.84 8.35 3.76
N GLU A 209 19.56 8.28 4.16
CA GLU A 209 19.18 8.30 5.57
C GLU A 209 19.43 6.94 6.28
N VAL A 210 19.44 5.83 5.53
CA VAL A 210 19.74 4.49 6.05
C VAL A 210 21.23 4.13 5.91
N GLU A 211 21.92 4.57 4.85
CA GLU A 211 23.38 4.36 4.65
C GLU A 211 24.23 5.28 5.51
N SER A 212 23.78 6.51 5.83
CA SER A 212 24.43 7.36 6.83
C SER A 212 24.43 6.72 8.23
N TYR A 213 23.43 5.90 8.55
CA TYR A 213 23.38 5.13 9.79
C TYR A 213 24.07 3.75 9.69
N ALA A 214 24.12 3.12 8.51
CA ALA A 214 24.73 1.81 8.29
C ALA A 214 26.26 1.86 8.09
N SER A 215 26.82 2.99 7.67
CA SER A 215 28.25 3.14 7.39
C SER A 215 29.17 3.10 8.63
N ASN A 216 28.62 2.96 9.85
CA ASN A 216 29.39 2.67 11.06
C ASN A 216 29.40 1.18 11.47
N ILE A 217 28.93 0.26 10.62
CA ILE A 217 28.84 -1.16 10.95
C ILE A 217 29.85 -1.94 10.11
N SER A 218 31.05 -2.13 10.64
CA SER A 218 31.94 -3.20 10.17
C SER A 218 31.26 -4.56 10.35
N GLU A 219 31.31 -5.35 9.27
CA GLU A 219 30.74 -6.68 9.10
C GLU A 219 31.15 -7.67 10.19
N VAL A 220 30.16 -8.33 10.80
CA VAL A 220 30.18 -9.80 11.03
C VAL A 220 28.75 -10.29 10.87
N ALA A 221 28.38 -10.77 9.67
CA ALA A 221 27.12 -11.44 9.44
C ALA A 221 27.10 -12.78 10.20
N THR A 222 26.41 -12.84 11.34
CA THR A 222 26.12 -14.10 12.01
C THR A 222 24.80 -14.64 11.45
N ASN A 223 24.82 -15.88 10.96
CA ASN A 223 23.59 -16.56 10.55
C ASN A 223 22.71 -16.78 11.79
N PRO A 224 21.44 -16.34 11.80
CA PRO A 224 20.55 -16.57 12.93
C PRO A 224 20.31 -18.08 13.13
N ILE A 225 20.45 -18.53 14.37
CA ILE A 225 20.25 -19.91 14.80
C ILE A 225 18.74 -20.22 14.81
N TRP A 226 17.90 -19.25 15.19
CA TRP A 226 16.45 -19.44 15.25
C TRP A 226 15.74 -18.94 13.98
N PRO A 227 14.75 -19.67 13.45
CA PRO A 227 14.07 -19.32 12.21
C PRO A 227 12.96 -18.28 12.44
N THR A 228 13.29 -17.16 13.09
CA THR A 228 12.34 -16.08 13.43
C THR A 228 11.62 -15.56 12.19
N ASP A 229 12.32 -15.52 11.06
CA ASP A 229 11.81 -15.04 9.78
C ASP A 229 10.88 -16.00 9.04
N LYS A 230 10.90 -17.28 9.40
CA LYS A 230 10.15 -18.35 8.73
C LYS A 230 8.88 -18.72 9.50
N VAL A 231 8.70 -18.21 10.73
CA VAL A 231 7.62 -18.59 11.63
C VAL A 231 6.79 -17.36 12.02
N SER A 232 5.55 -17.30 11.54
CA SER A 232 4.65 -16.15 11.76
C SER A 232 3.83 -16.21 13.05
N ASN A 233 3.99 -17.24 13.88
CA ASN A 233 3.29 -17.41 15.16
C ASN A 233 4.31 -17.50 16.29
N TYR A 234 4.28 -16.52 17.20
CA TYR A 234 5.24 -16.42 18.29
C TYR A 234 5.21 -17.62 19.24
N SER A 235 4.03 -18.09 19.64
CA SER A 235 3.92 -19.30 20.48
C SER A 235 4.44 -20.55 19.78
N LYS A 236 4.31 -20.64 18.46
CA LYS A 236 4.90 -21.71 17.65
C LYS A 236 6.42 -21.58 17.58
N LEU A 237 6.94 -20.36 17.41
CA LEU A 237 8.38 -20.07 17.43
C LEU A 237 9.01 -20.48 18.77
N LEU A 238 8.43 -20.07 19.89
CA LEU A 238 8.91 -20.45 21.22
C LEU A 238 8.94 -21.97 21.42
N ARG A 239 7.94 -22.70 20.91
CA ARG A 239 7.96 -24.17 20.95
C ARG A 239 9.09 -24.75 20.10
N ILE A 240 9.34 -24.21 18.90
CA ILE A 240 10.44 -24.63 18.02
C ILE A 240 11.79 -24.42 18.74
N VAL A 241 12.02 -23.23 19.29
CA VAL A 241 13.24 -22.90 20.04
C VAL A 241 13.39 -23.81 21.26
N ALA A 242 12.32 -24.07 22.01
CA ALA A 242 12.33 -24.98 23.16
C ALA A 242 12.68 -26.43 22.75
N TYR A 243 12.12 -26.95 21.65
CA TYR A 243 12.45 -28.28 21.14
C TYR A 243 13.90 -28.36 20.65
N SER A 244 14.40 -27.33 19.98
CA SER A 244 15.80 -27.25 19.56
C SER A 244 16.75 -27.20 20.75
N ALA A 245 16.43 -26.43 21.79
CA ALA A 245 17.19 -26.39 23.04
C ALA A 245 17.22 -27.76 23.75
N ARG A 246 16.07 -28.47 23.78
CA ARG A 246 16.00 -29.86 24.27
C ARG A 246 16.93 -30.80 23.49
N PHE A 247 16.92 -30.68 22.17
CA PHE A 247 17.77 -31.49 21.30
C PHE A 247 19.26 -31.22 21.56
N ILE A 248 19.67 -29.94 21.56
CA ILE A 248 21.06 -29.51 21.83
C ILE A 248 21.52 -30.00 23.20
N ARG A 249 20.69 -29.87 24.23
CA ARG A 249 21.00 -30.33 25.59
C ARG A 249 21.23 -31.84 25.64
N LYS A 250 20.36 -32.62 25.00
CA LYS A 250 20.50 -34.09 24.93
C LYS A 250 21.74 -34.52 24.15
N THR A 251 21.99 -33.93 22.98
CA THR A 251 23.13 -34.30 22.13
C THR A 251 24.47 -33.84 22.71
N SER A 252 24.48 -32.73 23.46
CA SER A 252 25.66 -32.23 24.13
C SER A 252 25.94 -32.83 25.51
N LYS A 253 25.13 -33.80 25.98
CA LYS A 253 25.21 -34.39 27.32
C LYS A 253 25.17 -33.32 28.43
N ASP A 254 24.20 -32.41 28.34
CA ASP A 254 23.98 -31.27 29.24
C ASP A 254 25.14 -30.25 29.31
N LYS A 255 26.11 -30.30 28.37
CA LYS A 255 27.19 -29.31 28.28
C LYS A 255 26.68 -27.93 27.86
N TYR A 256 25.68 -27.86 26.99
CA TYR A 256 25.10 -26.62 26.50
C TYR A 256 23.62 -26.52 26.90
N LEU A 257 23.19 -25.32 27.32
CA LEU A 257 21.82 -25.02 27.77
C LEU A 257 21.33 -25.91 28.94
N PRO A 258 22.08 -26.03 30.05
CA PRO A 258 21.67 -26.86 31.18
C PRO A 258 20.42 -26.28 31.87
N LEU A 259 19.46 -27.14 32.21
CA LEU A 259 18.30 -26.73 33.00
C LEU A 259 18.66 -26.62 34.48
N LYS A 260 18.23 -25.53 35.12
CA LYS A 260 18.30 -25.38 36.58
C LYS A 260 17.15 -26.16 37.22
N GLY A 261 17.36 -27.45 37.45
CA GLY A 261 16.43 -28.34 38.17
C GLY A 261 16.13 -29.64 37.42
N LYS A 262 15.83 -30.70 38.17
CA LYS A 262 15.38 -32.00 37.63
C LYS A 262 13.85 -31.99 37.49
N GLU A 263 13.34 -31.60 36.33
CA GLU A 263 11.93 -31.79 35.98
C GLU A 263 11.72 -32.96 35.03
N LEU A 264 10.56 -33.59 35.14
CA LEU A 264 10.11 -34.66 34.24
C LEU A 264 9.95 -34.11 32.82
N GLN A 265 10.66 -34.70 31.86
CA GLN A 265 10.54 -34.31 30.46
C GLN A 265 9.24 -34.86 29.87
N THR A 266 8.24 -33.98 29.72
CA THR A 266 6.99 -34.29 29.02
C THR A 266 7.13 -34.16 27.50
N ILE A 267 6.21 -34.77 26.74
CA ILE A 267 6.17 -34.70 25.26
C ILE A 267 6.12 -33.24 24.78
N THR A 268 5.41 -32.37 25.49
CA THR A 268 5.34 -30.92 25.23
C THR A 268 6.36 -30.16 26.09
N PRO A 269 6.96 -29.05 25.60
CA PRO A 269 7.76 -28.13 26.41
C PRO A 269 7.00 -27.66 27.64
N SER A 270 7.63 -27.76 28.80
CA SER A 270 7.11 -27.18 30.04
C SER A 270 7.07 -25.65 29.95
N THR A 271 6.32 -25.02 30.84
CA THR A 271 6.28 -23.54 30.93
C THR A 271 7.67 -22.94 31.11
N ARG A 272 8.56 -23.60 31.88
CA ARG A 272 9.93 -23.14 32.08
C ARG A 272 10.76 -23.21 30.81
N GLU A 273 10.66 -24.30 30.05
CA GLU A 273 11.38 -24.42 28.77
C GLU A 273 10.90 -23.43 27.72
N VAL A 274 9.63 -23.03 27.78
CA VAL A 274 9.10 -21.95 26.92
C VAL A 274 9.62 -20.58 27.36
N MET A 275 9.73 -20.32 28.66
CA MET A 275 10.34 -19.08 29.19
C MET A 275 11.84 -19.01 28.86
N ASP A 276 12.57 -20.11 28.98
CA ASP A 276 13.98 -20.19 28.58
C ASP A 276 14.15 -19.98 27.07
N ALA A 277 13.24 -20.53 26.26
CA ALA A 277 13.22 -20.32 24.82
C ALA A 277 12.99 -18.85 24.44
N GLU A 278 12.12 -18.15 25.16
CA GLU A 278 11.91 -16.71 24.99
C GLU A 278 13.19 -15.91 25.29
N ILE A 279 13.90 -16.26 26.36
CA ILE A 279 15.19 -15.63 26.71
C ILE A 279 16.23 -15.85 25.60
N LEU A 280 16.31 -17.07 25.04
CA LEU A 280 17.25 -17.40 23.95
C LEU A 280 16.94 -16.65 22.67
N ASP A 281 15.66 -16.52 22.32
CA ASP A 281 15.19 -15.77 21.15
C ASP A 281 15.54 -14.28 21.30
N ILE A 282 15.18 -13.67 22.44
CA ILE A 282 15.46 -12.25 22.71
C ILE A 282 16.97 -11.96 22.69
N ARG A 283 17.80 -12.86 23.26
CA ARG A 283 19.26 -12.72 23.24
C ARG A 283 19.84 -12.69 21.84
N GLU A 284 19.39 -13.61 20.98
CA GLU A 284 19.84 -13.65 19.60
C GLU A 284 19.42 -12.39 18.84
N GLN A 285 18.15 -11.98 18.97
CA GLN A 285 17.68 -10.78 18.29
C GLN A 285 18.42 -9.52 18.78
N GLN A 286 18.70 -9.39 20.08
CA GLN A 286 19.49 -8.28 20.61
C GLN A 286 20.96 -8.32 20.18
N ALA A 287 21.53 -9.51 19.98
CA ALA A 287 22.88 -9.67 19.45
C ALA A 287 22.95 -9.29 17.95
N ILE A 288 21.96 -9.70 17.16
CA ILE A 288 21.85 -9.37 15.72
C ILE A 288 21.66 -7.86 15.53
N PHE A 289 20.76 -7.24 16.29
CA PHE A 289 20.35 -5.85 16.09
C PHE A 289 21.11 -4.83 16.96
N LYS A 290 22.06 -5.26 17.79
CA LYS A 290 22.81 -4.47 18.79
C LYS A 290 21.90 -3.60 19.69
N SER A 291 21.83 -3.96 20.97
CA SER A 291 20.99 -3.32 22.00
C SER A 291 21.21 -1.83 22.30
N GLN A 292 22.22 -1.18 21.70
CA GLN A 292 22.45 0.28 21.83
C GLN A 292 21.34 1.13 21.20
N LEU A 293 20.65 0.64 20.16
CA LEU A 293 19.51 1.34 19.52
C LEU A 293 18.23 1.31 20.39
N LEU A 294 18.07 0.28 21.22
CA LEU A 294 16.93 0.18 22.15
C LEU A 294 17.02 1.23 23.27
N MET A 295 18.24 1.57 23.70
CA MET A 295 18.50 2.62 24.71
C MET A 295 18.27 4.05 24.18
N GLN A 296 18.34 4.27 22.87
CA GLN A 296 18.02 5.56 22.25
C GLN A 296 16.50 5.79 22.14
N ASN A 297 15.71 4.73 22.16
CA ASN A 297 14.24 4.78 22.15
C ASN A 297 13.66 4.94 23.57
N LYS A 298 14.11 5.97 24.31
CA LYS A 298 13.66 6.27 25.69
C LYS A 298 12.15 6.45 25.84
N GLN A 299 11.42 6.66 24.73
CA GLN A 299 9.97 6.83 24.71
C GLN A 299 9.19 5.51 24.88
N LEU A 300 9.84 4.34 24.79
CA LEU A 300 9.19 3.02 24.86
C LEU A 300 9.31 2.30 26.21
N ASN A 301 9.73 2.99 27.29
CA ASN A 301 9.86 2.41 28.64
C ASN A 301 10.73 1.13 28.71
N VAL A 302 11.72 1.00 27.84
CA VAL A 302 12.64 -0.15 27.80
C VAL A 302 13.44 -0.23 29.11
N LYS A 303 13.36 -1.37 29.80
CA LYS A 303 14.07 -1.67 31.05
C LYS A 303 14.94 -2.91 30.88
N THR A 304 16.03 -2.97 31.63
CA THR A 304 16.84 -4.20 31.72
C THR A 304 16.19 -5.15 32.72
N ASP A 305 15.90 -6.38 32.30
CA ASP A 305 15.39 -7.43 33.17
C ASP A 305 16.50 -8.08 34.02
N THR A 306 16.12 -8.97 34.93
CA THR A 306 17.05 -9.70 35.81
C THR A 306 18.01 -10.63 35.07
N ASN A 307 17.79 -10.87 33.77
CA ASN A 307 18.63 -11.70 32.90
C ASN A 307 19.55 -10.86 31.99
N GLY A 308 19.58 -9.53 32.19
CA GLY A 308 20.39 -8.59 31.42
C GLY A 308 19.80 -8.24 30.06
N LEU A 309 18.53 -8.54 29.80
CA LEU A 309 17.86 -8.28 28.52
C LEU A 309 17.08 -6.98 28.55
N TYR A 310 17.11 -6.24 27.45
CA TYR A 310 16.27 -5.07 27.26
C TYR A 310 14.83 -5.50 26.90
N ARG A 311 13.85 -5.15 27.74
CA ARG A 311 12.41 -5.43 27.54
C ARG A 311 11.61 -4.14 27.63
#